data_AF-A0A2A3ACL5-F1
#
_entry.id   AF-A0A2A3ACL5-F1
#
_cell.length_a   1.000
_cell.length_b   1.000
_cell.length_c   1.000
_cell.angle_alpha   90.00
_cell.angle_beta   90.00
_cell.angle_gamma   90.00
#
_symmetry.space_group_name_H-M   'P 1'
#
loop_
_entity.id
_entity.type
_entity.pdbx_description
1 polymer ?
#
loop_
_entity_poly.entity_id
_entity_poly.type
_entity_poly.pdbx_seq_one_letter_code
_entity_poly.pdbx_strand_id
1 'polypeptide(L)'
;MTTVTGHDAALQTFDRTTSRWGRLTMIVGLIFSLAGPVYLVFFSGLEVDQTKILTAFLAIAGTFAVIWIVEPLTYYPVLGQASMYQAFMIGNISNKLLPSALIAQSAVNAKPGTRRGELAAVMAISGAAMVHLFSLLIFVGFMGTWLVSVIPEDVTKVVQTYILASVLGAVVVQAIVSLKQLRATIIAIVVSASVVFLLIPAIPALAFFSTAIAVIATAVLAWFLRDRSARLVDDSEDAQLADTHNR
;
A
#
# COMPACT_ATOMS: atom_id res chain seq x y z
N MET A 1 27.23 10.61 -35.93
CA MET A 1 26.63 11.79 -35.26
C MET A 1 25.12 11.68 -35.47
N THR A 2 24.40 11.05 -34.55
CA THR A 2 22.93 10.89 -34.66
C THR A 2 22.27 12.20 -34.29
N THR A 3 21.60 12.83 -35.25
CA THR A 3 20.76 14.01 -35.04
C THR A 3 19.62 13.65 -34.10
N VAL A 4 19.74 14.05 -32.84
CA VAL A 4 18.64 13.97 -31.86
C VAL A 4 17.53 14.88 -32.38
N THR A 5 16.36 14.32 -32.68
CA THR A 5 15.21 15.12 -33.09
C THR A 5 14.75 16.00 -31.90
N GLY A 6 14.10 17.14 -32.16
CA GLY A 6 13.61 18.00 -31.08
C GLY A 6 12.68 17.28 -30.09
N HIS A 7 11.99 16.23 -30.55
CA HIS A 7 11.15 15.37 -29.73
C HIS A 7 11.96 14.50 -28.75
N ASP A 8 13.03 13.87 -29.22
CA ASP A 8 13.89 13.03 -28.37
C ASP A 8 14.60 13.85 -27.30
N ALA A 9 15.03 15.08 -27.65
CA ALA A 9 15.61 16.02 -26.70
C ALA A 9 14.61 16.44 -25.61
N ALA A 10 13.34 16.67 -25.98
CA ALA A 10 12.28 16.99 -25.04
C ALA A 10 12.00 15.81 -24.08
N LEU A 11 11.93 14.58 -24.59
CA LEU A 11 11.72 13.38 -23.77
C LEU A 11 12.89 13.14 -22.80
N GLN A 12 14.14 13.31 -23.25
CA GLN A 12 15.30 13.22 -22.35
C GLN A 12 15.27 14.28 -21.26
N THR A 13 14.81 15.48 -21.59
CA THR A 13 14.65 16.58 -20.61
C THR A 13 13.55 16.26 -19.60
N PHE A 14 12.44 15.67 -20.05
CA PHE A 14 11.38 15.18 -19.19
C PHE A 14 11.88 14.09 -18.21
N ASP A 15 12.57 13.07 -18.72
CA ASP A 15 13.12 11.98 -17.90
C ASP A 15 14.10 12.51 -16.84
N ARG A 16 15.02 13.41 -17.25
CA ARG A 16 16.01 14.02 -16.36
C ARG A 16 15.36 14.86 -15.27
N THR A 17 14.40 15.70 -15.64
CA THR A 17 13.70 16.60 -14.72
C THR A 17 12.88 15.80 -13.72
N THR A 18 12.12 14.82 -14.21
CA THR A 18 11.28 13.97 -13.37
C THR A 18 12.11 13.11 -12.43
N SER A 19 13.25 12.55 -12.86
CA SER A 19 14.13 11.79 -11.96
C SER A 19 14.72 12.64 -10.84
N ARG A 20 15.07 13.90 -11.12
CA ARG A 20 15.61 14.82 -10.10
C ARG A 20 14.54 15.21 -9.09
N TRP A 21 13.41 15.72 -9.57
CA TRP A 21 12.34 16.20 -8.70
C TRP A 21 11.58 15.06 -8.02
N GLY A 22 11.35 13.95 -8.70
CA GLY A 22 10.73 12.75 -8.13
C GLY A 22 11.52 12.20 -6.95
N ARG A 23 12.84 12.05 -7.07
CA ARG A 23 13.68 11.62 -5.93
C ARG A 23 13.72 12.65 -4.80
N LEU A 24 13.88 13.93 -5.13
CA LEU A 24 13.94 14.99 -4.13
C LEU A 24 12.63 15.04 -3.32
N THR A 25 11.48 15.05 -4.02
CA THR A 25 10.17 15.08 -3.37
C THR A 25 9.91 13.83 -2.55
N MET A 26 10.29 12.63 -3.01
CA MET A 26 10.24 11.40 -2.21
C MET A 26 11.05 11.49 -0.92
N ILE A 27 12.28 12.01 -0.98
CA ILE A 27 13.13 12.19 0.21
C ILE A 27 12.50 13.19 1.18
N VAL A 28 12.02 14.32 0.66
CA VAL A 28 11.34 15.35 1.47
C VAL A 28 10.09 14.78 2.13
N GLY A 29 9.28 14.03 1.38
CA GLY A 29 8.09 13.34 1.90
C GLY A 29 8.43 12.34 3.00
N LEU A 30 9.50 11.56 2.83
CA LEU A 30 9.99 10.65 3.86
C LEU A 30 10.38 11.41 5.14
N ILE A 31 11.13 12.50 5.02
CA ILE A 31 11.51 13.33 6.17
C ILE A 31 10.28 13.87 6.89
N PHE A 32 9.31 14.45 6.16
CA PHE A 32 8.07 14.94 6.77
C PHE A 32 7.25 13.84 7.43
N SER A 33 7.18 12.65 6.82
CA SER A 33 6.45 11.52 7.39
C SER A 33 7.05 11.03 8.72
N LEU A 34 8.36 11.14 8.87
CA LEU A 34 9.07 10.75 10.08
C LEU A 34 9.20 11.88 11.12
N ALA A 35 9.01 13.14 10.71
CA ALA A 35 9.20 14.30 11.58
C ALA A 35 8.31 14.25 12.83
N GLY A 36 7.02 13.91 12.68
CA GLY A 36 6.08 13.80 13.80
C GLY A 36 6.47 12.71 14.80
N PRO A 37 6.64 11.43 14.37
CA PRO A 37 7.13 10.37 15.24
C PRO A 37 8.48 10.68 15.91
N VAL A 38 9.45 11.22 15.17
CA VAL A 38 10.75 11.63 15.72
C VAL A 38 10.57 12.72 16.78
N TYR A 39 9.71 13.70 16.53
CA TYR A 39 9.38 14.73 17.52
C TYR A 39 8.82 14.11 18.81
N LEU A 40 7.88 13.18 18.69
CA LEU A 40 7.30 12.49 19.84
C LEU A 40 8.35 11.72 20.64
N VAL A 41 9.25 10.99 19.98
CA VAL A 41 10.25 10.15 20.67
C VAL A 41 11.30 10.99 21.40
N PHE A 42 11.77 12.09 20.80
CA PHE A 42 12.93 12.81 21.33
C PHE A 42 12.59 14.13 22.05
N PHE A 43 11.43 14.74 21.77
CA PHE A 43 11.14 16.11 22.20
C PHE A 43 9.84 16.27 22.99
N SER A 44 8.94 15.28 22.99
CA SER A 44 7.65 15.40 23.70
C SER A 44 7.72 15.22 25.22
N GLY A 45 8.85 14.74 25.74
CA GLY A 45 8.98 14.34 27.15
C GLY A 45 8.23 13.05 27.49
N LEU A 46 7.59 12.39 26.51
CA LEU A 46 7.03 11.05 26.69
C LEU A 46 8.19 10.05 26.83
N GLU A 47 8.14 9.21 27.87
CA GLU A 47 9.09 8.12 28.06
C GLU A 47 8.81 6.98 27.06
N VAL A 48 9.12 7.23 25.79
CA VAL A 48 8.89 6.25 24.72
C VAL A 48 10.01 5.23 24.71
N ASP A 49 9.67 3.98 25.00
CA ASP A 49 10.59 2.85 24.96
C ASP A 49 11.05 2.56 23.51
N GLN A 50 12.32 2.86 23.24
CA GLN A 50 12.94 2.67 21.93
C GLN A 50 12.99 1.19 21.51
N THR A 51 13.11 0.27 22.46
CA THR A 51 13.10 -1.17 22.18
C THR A 51 11.72 -1.57 21.63
N LYS A 52 10.63 -1.05 22.21
CA LYS A 52 9.28 -1.32 21.70
C LYS A 52 9.06 -0.77 20.28
N ILE A 53 9.59 0.42 19.98
CA ILE A 53 9.52 0.97 18.61
C ILE A 53 10.23 0.04 17.63
N LEU A 54 11.46 -0.37 17.95
CA LEU A 54 12.23 -1.24 17.06
C LEU A 54 11.56 -2.61 16.88
N THR A 55 11.05 -3.21 17.95
CA THR A 55 10.32 -4.47 17.89
C THR A 55 9.06 -4.35 17.03
N ALA A 56 8.29 -3.26 17.17
CA ALA A 56 7.12 -3.01 16.34
C ALA A 56 7.50 -2.81 14.86
N PHE A 57 8.56 -2.05 14.58
CA PHE A 57 9.08 -1.86 13.23
C PHE A 57 9.51 -3.18 12.59
N LEU A 58 10.29 -4.00 13.31
CA LEU A 58 10.75 -5.30 12.82
C LEU A 58 9.60 -6.27 12.56
N ALA A 59 8.54 -6.24 13.36
CA ALA A 59 7.35 -7.06 13.13
C ALA A 59 6.63 -6.66 11.82
N ILE A 60 6.46 -5.35 11.59
CA ILE A 60 5.86 -4.83 10.34
C ILE A 60 6.78 -5.13 9.15
N ALA A 61 8.08 -4.85 9.27
CA ALA A 61 9.05 -5.14 8.22
C ALA A 61 9.10 -6.63 7.88
N GLY A 62 9.10 -7.52 8.87
CA GLY A 62 9.03 -8.97 8.64
C GLY A 62 7.79 -9.41 7.86
N THR A 63 6.68 -8.68 8.00
CA THR A 63 5.42 -8.97 7.29
C THR A 63 5.41 -8.37 5.88
N PHE A 64 5.87 -7.13 5.72
CA PHE A 64 5.65 -6.33 4.51
C PHE A 64 6.93 -6.04 3.69
N ALA A 65 8.13 -6.39 4.16
CA ALA A 65 9.38 -6.04 3.47
C ALA A 65 9.49 -6.65 2.07
N VAL A 66 8.88 -7.81 1.83
CA VAL A 66 8.85 -8.42 0.50
C VAL A 66 8.12 -7.51 -0.49
N ILE A 67 7.02 -6.90 -0.05
CA ILE A 67 6.18 -6.00 -0.88
C ILE A 67 6.97 -4.75 -1.25
N TRP A 68 7.87 -4.27 -0.39
CA TRP A 68 8.73 -3.11 -0.68
C TRP A 68 9.63 -3.31 -1.91
N ILE A 69 9.92 -4.56 -2.28
CA ILE A 69 10.73 -4.91 -3.45
C ILE A 69 9.84 -5.37 -4.61
N VAL A 70 8.85 -6.23 -4.31
CA VAL A 70 7.99 -6.84 -5.33
C VAL A 70 7.10 -5.80 -6.00
N GLU A 71 6.51 -4.87 -5.25
CA GLU A 71 5.61 -3.87 -5.83
C GLU A 71 6.31 -2.93 -6.82
N PRO A 72 7.46 -2.31 -6.48
CA PRO A 72 8.16 -1.49 -7.45
C PRO A 72 8.48 -2.23 -8.75
N LEU A 73 8.97 -3.47 -8.65
CA LEU A 73 9.31 -4.29 -9.81
C LEU A 73 8.08 -4.67 -10.64
N THR A 74 6.93 -4.89 -9.98
CA THR A 74 5.68 -5.28 -10.66
C THR A 74 5.02 -4.10 -11.36
N TYR A 75 5.03 -2.91 -10.74
CA TYR A 75 4.36 -1.74 -11.31
C TYR A 75 5.21 -0.98 -12.34
N TYR A 76 6.54 -1.06 -12.24
CA TYR A 76 7.45 -0.32 -13.13
C TYR A 76 7.18 -0.57 -14.63
N PRO A 77 7.02 -1.82 -15.11
CA PRO A 77 6.78 -2.09 -16.53
C PRO A 77 5.48 -1.49 -17.06
N VAL A 78 4.48 -1.31 -16.19
CA VAL A 78 3.17 -0.78 -16.56
C VAL A 78 3.15 0.75 -16.52
N LEU A 79 3.72 1.33 -15.47
CA LEU A 79 3.58 2.75 -15.15
C LEU A 79 4.71 3.61 -15.72
N GLY A 80 5.92 3.07 -15.87
CA GLY A 80 7.12 3.82 -16.23
C GLY A 80 7.70 4.64 -15.07
N GLN A 81 8.90 5.19 -15.27
CA GLN A 81 9.70 5.77 -14.18
C GLN A 81 9.03 6.99 -13.55
N ALA A 82 8.45 7.87 -14.36
CA ALA A 82 7.84 9.11 -13.89
C ALA A 82 6.65 8.87 -12.97
N SER A 83 5.73 8.01 -13.41
CA SER A 83 4.54 7.59 -12.69
C SER A 83 4.85 6.90 -11.36
N MET A 84 5.98 6.19 -11.27
CA MET A 84 6.37 5.46 -10.06
C MET A 84 6.66 6.40 -8.89
N TYR A 85 7.33 7.53 -9.12
CA TYR A 85 7.54 8.51 -8.06
C TYR A 85 6.22 9.05 -7.50
N GLN A 86 5.26 9.33 -8.39
CA GLN A 86 3.93 9.81 -7.99
C GLN A 86 3.15 8.71 -7.25
N ALA A 87 3.13 7.50 -7.80
CA ALA A 87 2.36 6.38 -7.27
C ALA A 87 2.80 5.99 -5.86
N PHE A 88 4.10 5.93 -5.59
CA PHE A 88 4.62 5.60 -4.26
C PHE A 88 4.49 6.75 -3.25
N MET A 89 4.48 8.01 -3.70
CA MET A 89 4.19 9.14 -2.81
C MET A 89 2.71 9.17 -2.38
N ILE A 90 1.78 8.88 -3.30
CA ILE A 90 0.34 8.94 -3.06
C ILE A 90 -0.17 7.68 -2.35
N GLY A 91 0.39 6.52 -2.69
CA GLY A 91 -0.02 5.22 -2.17
C GLY A 91 -1.32 4.69 -2.78
N ASN A 92 -1.77 3.55 -2.23
CA ASN A 92 -2.95 2.79 -2.69
C ASN A 92 -2.92 2.52 -4.21
N ILE A 93 -1.78 2.01 -4.69
CA ILE A 93 -1.48 1.86 -6.12
C ILE A 93 -2.45 0.88 -6.76
N SER A 94 -2.58 -0.34 -6.24
CA SER A 94 -3.39 -1.41 -6.82
C SER A 94 -4.88 -1.09 -6.92
N ASN A 95 -5.46 -0.39 -5.94
CA ASN A 95 -6.90 -0.15 -5.91
C ASN A 95 -7.33 1.15 -6.62
N LYS A 96 -6.42 2.13 -6.76
CA LYS A 96 -6.77 3.45 -7.32
C LYS A 96 -5.93 3.80 -8.54
N LEU A 97 -4.61 3.82 -8.38
CA LEU A 97 -3.71 4.46 -9.35
C LEU A 97 -3.44 3.56 -10.58
N LEU A 98 -3.19 2.27 -10.35
CA LEU A 98 -2.95 1.31 -11.42
C LEU A 98 -4.18 1.16 -12.33
N PRO A 99 -5.41 0.93 -11.82
CA PRO A 99 -6.60 0.94 -12.65
C PRO A 99 -6.80 2.25 -13.42
N SER A 100 -6.56 3.40 -12.78
CA SER A 100 -6.67 4.71 -13.44
C SER A 100 -5.70 4.86 -14.60
N ALA A 101 -4.45 4.43 -14.41
CA ALA A 101 -3.42 4.45 -15.46
C ALA A 101 -3.78 3.52 -16.62
N LEU A 102 -4.24 2.30 -16.33
CA LEU A 102 -4.64 1.32 -17.35
C LEU A 102 -5.83 1.81 -18.19
N ILE A 103 -6.84 2.42 -17.57
CA ILE A 103 -7.99 3.01 -18.29
C ILE A 103 -7.55 4.19 -19.17
N ALA A 104 -6.65 5.05 -18.67
CA ALA A 104 -6.15 6.16 -19.47
C ALA A 104 -5.30 5.68 -20.66
N GLN A 105 -4.45 4.67 -20.44
CA GLN A 105 -3.65 4.04 -21.50
C GLN A 105 -4.55 3.44 -22.58
N SER A 106 -5.59 2.71 -22.20
CA SER A 106 -6.55 2.14 -23.16
C SER A 106 -7.34 3.21 -23.91
N ALA A 107 -7.79 4.27 -23.22
CA ALA A 107 -8.54 5.38 -23.83
C ALA A 107 -7.74 6.10 -24.94
N VAL A 108 -6.40 6.12 -24.84
CA VAL A 108 -5.54 6.70 -25.87
C VAL A 108 -4.87 5.65 -26.76
N ASN A 109 -5.31 4.39 -26.73
CA ASN A 109 -4.73 3.27 -27.49
C ASN A 109 -3.21 3.12 -27.30
N ALA A 110 -2.71 3.37 -26.09
CA ALA A 110 -1.31 3.18 -25.73
C ALA A 110 -1.11 1.86 -25.00
N LYS A 111 -0.06 1.13 -25.36
CA LYS A 111 0.32 -0.11 -24.65
C LYS A 111 1.16 0.23 -23.41
N PRO A 112 1.00 -0.49 -22.29
CA PRO A 112 1.93 -0.41 -21.16
C PRO A 112 3.39 -0.60 -21.59
N GLY A 113 4.32 0.06 -20.92
CA GLY A 113 5.75 0.02 -21.26
C GLY A 113 6.16 0.84 -22.50
N THR A 114 5.21 1.42 -23.24
CA THR A 114 5.52 2.37 -24.32
C THR A 114 5.63 3.80 -23.79
N ARG A 115 6.36 4.69 -24.48
CA ARG A 115 6.47 6.11 -24.08
C ARG A 115 5.11 6.83 -24.04
N ARG A 116 4.23 6.54 -25.01
CA ARG A 116 2.86 7.07 -25.00
C ARG A 116 2.08 6.56 -23.78
N GLY A 117 2.28 5.30 -23.40
CA GLY A 117 1.64 4.70 -22.23
C GLY A 117 2.16 5.26 -20.91
N GLU A 118 3.46 5.52 -20.80
CA GLU A 118 4.08 6.18 -19.65
C GLU A 118 3.51 7.59 -19.46
N LEU A 119 3.46 8.40 -20.52
CA LEU A 119 2.90 9.75 -20.44
C LEU A 119 1.40 9.74 -20.09
N ALA A 120 0.63 8.80 -20.64
CA ALA A 120 -0.77 8.62 -20.26
C ALA A 120 -0.93 8.26 -18.77
N ALA A 121 -0.08 7.37 -18.25
CA ALA A 121 -0.08 6.99 -16.84
C ALA A 121 0.26 8.17 -15.92
N VAL A 122 1.25 8.99 -16.27
CA VAL A 122 1.62 10.21 -15.51
C VAL A 122 0.42 11.16 -15.40
N MET A 123 -0.26 11.43 -16.52
CA MET A 123 -1.42 12.31 -16.53
C MET A 123 -2.58 11.73 -15.71
N ALA A 124 -2.85 10.43 -15.85
CA ALA A 124 -3.91 9.75 -15.13
C ALA A 124 -3.68 9.77 -13.61
N ILE A 125 -2.46 9.44 -13.17
CA ILE A 125 -2.09 9.44 -11.75
C ILE A 125 -2.14 10.85 -11.19
N SER A 126 -1.71 11.86 -11.95
CA SER A 126 -1.82 13.26 -11.53
C SER A 126 -3.28 13.69 -11.34
N GLY A 127 -4.17 13.30 -12.26
CA GLY A 127 -5.61 13.54 -12.13
C GLY A 127 -6.22 12.81 -10.94
N ALA A 128 -5.88 11.53 -10.74
CA ALA A 128 -6.34 10.74 -9.60
C ALA A 128 -5.85 11.33 -8.26
N ALA A 129 -4.61 11.83 -8.22
CA ALA A 129 -4.07 12.54 -7.07
C ALA A 129 -4.85 13.81 -6.76
N MET A 130 -5.15 14.62 -7.79
CA MET A 130 -5.91 15.86 -7.64
C MET A 130 -7.31 15.61 -7.09
N VAL A 131 -8.05 14.66 -7.67
CA VAL A 131 -9.38 14.25 -7.18
C VAL A 131 -9.29 13.73 -5.75
N HIS A 132 -8.25 12.96 -5.43
CA HIS A 132 -8.04 12.45 -4.08
C HIS A 132 -7.80 13.56 -3.06
N LEU A 133 -6.90 14.50 -3.34
CA LEU A 133 -6.62 15.62 -2.43
C LEU A 133 -7.82 16.56 -2.29
N PHE A 134 -8.50 16.84 -3.40
CA PHE A 134 -9.68 17.71 -3.39
C PHE A 134 -10.83 17.08 -2.60
N SER A 135 -11.07 15.77 -2.78
CA SER A 135 -12.08 15.05 -2.01
C SER A 135 -11.73 14.98 -0.52
N LEU A 136 -10.46 14.75 -0.16
CA LEU A 136 -10.01 14.83 1.23
C LEU A 136 -10.23 16.21 1.83
N LEU A 137 -9.86 17.28 1.12
CA LEU A 137 -10.04 18.65 1.59
C LEU A 137 -11.52 18.97 1.88
N ILE A 138 -12.42 18.61 0.95
CA ILE A 138 -13.85 18.90 1.10
C ILE A 138 -14.48 17.99 2.15
N PHE A 139 -14.42 16.66 1.96
CA PHE A 139 -15.20 15.74 2.78
C PHE A 139 -14.61 15.52 4.16
N VAL A 140 -13.28 15.49 4.28
CA VAL A 140 -12.62 15.27 5.57
C VAL A 140 -12.31 16.61 6.24
N GLY A 141 -11.70 17.55 5.50
CA GLY A 141 -11.33 18.85 6.05
C GLY A 141 -12.55 19.69 6.44
N PHE A 142 -13.37 20.09 5.46
CA PHE A 142 -14.51 20.97 5.74
C PHE A 142 -15.70 20.24 6.35
N MET A 143 -16.19 19.19 5.67
CA MET A 143 -17.40 18.50 6.10
C MET A 143 -17.17 17.69 7.38
N GLY A 144 -15.97 17.14 7.59
CA GLY A 144 -15.60 16.50 8.85
C GLY A 144 -15.61 17.47 10.04
N THR A 145 -15.07 18.69 9.87
CA THR A 145 -15.12 19.73 10.91
C THR A 145 -16.56 20.12 11.26
N TRP A 146 -17.41 20.31 10.24
CA TRP A 146 -18.84 20.56 10.45
C TRP A 146 -19.55 19.37 11.13
N LEU A 147 -19.26 18.15 10.70
CA LEU A 147 -19.88 16.95 11.26
C LEU A 147 -19.54 16.80 12.75
N VAL A 148 -18.29 17.05 13.12
CA VAL A 148 -17.87 17.00 14.53
C VAL A 148 -18.57 18.07 15.37
N SER A 149 -18.89 19.25 14.82
CA SER A 149 -19.55 20.31 15.59
C SER A 149 -21.02 20.04 15.91
N VAL A 150 -21.68 19.12 15.19
CA VAL A 150 -23.07 18.74 15.41
C VAL A 150 -23.23 17.42 16.16
N ILE A 151 -22.15 16.64 16.32
CA ILE A 151 -22.18 15.37 17.06
C ILE A 151 -22.13 15.64 18.57
N PRO A 152 -23.04 15.03 19.38
CA PRO A 152 -23.00 15.14 20.83
C PRO A 152 -21.69 14.63 21.43
N GLU A 153 -21.24 15.26 22.52
CA GLU A 153 -19.96 14.91 23.17
C GLU A 153 -19.85 13.45 23.58
N ASP A 154 -20.95 12.84 24.03
CA ASP A 154 -20.96 11.43 24.46
C ASP A 154 -20.65 10.49 23.29
N VAL A 155 -21.16 10.79 22.10
CA VAL A 155 -20.85 10.02 20.88
C VAL A 155 -19.40 10.22 20.48
N THR A 156 -18.90 11.46 20.55
CA THR A 156 -17.50 11.78 20.23
C THR A 156 -16.52 11.00 21.11
N LYS A 157 -16.80 10.86 22.42
CA LYS A 157 -15.97 10.06 23.35
C LYS A 157 -15.95 8.58 22.97
N VAL A 158 -17.10 8.01 22.60
CA VAL A 158 -17.18 6.62 22.12
C VAL A 158 -16.37 6.45 20.85
N VAL A 159 -16.52 7.36 19.87
CA VAL A 159 -15.76 7.32 18.62
C VAL A 159 -14.25 7.39 18.91
N GLN A 160 -13.79 8.33 19.75
CA GLN A 160 -12.37 8.45 20.12
C GLN A 160 -11.83 7.18 20.77
N THR A 161 -12.64 6.47 21.54
CA THR A 161 -12.24 5.22 22.20
C THR A 161 -12.06 4.07 21.19
N TYR A 162 -12.91 3.98 20.17
CA TYR A 162 -12.93 2.86 19.22
C TYR A 162 -12.36 3.17 17.84
N ILE A 163 -11.91 4.40 17.58
CA ILE A 163 -11.44 4.82 16.25
C ILE A 163 -10.27 3.96 15.77
N LEU A 164 -9.30 3.67 16.64
CA LEU A 164 -8.13 2.85 16.27
C LEU A 164 -8.56 1.43 15.90
N ALA A 165 -9.42 0.80 16.72
CA ALA A 165 -9.93 -0.54 16.44
C ALA A 165 -10.76 -0.59 15.15
N SER A 166 -11.54 0.47 14.88
CA SER A 166 -12.35 0.58 13.67
C SER A 166 -11.49 0.68 12.41
N VAL A 167 -10.43 1.49 12.46
CA VAL A 167 -9.47 1.64 11.34
C VAL A 167 -8.73 0.32 11.10
N LEU A 168 -8.22 -0.33 12.15
CA LEU A 168 -7.53 -1.62 12.02
C LEU A 168 -8.47 -2.72 11.49
N GLY A 169 -9.73 -2.75 11.96
CA GLY A 169 -10.75 -3.67 11.46
C GLY A 169 -11.02 -3.49 9.96
N ALA A 170 -11.14 -2.24 9.49
CA ALA A 170 -11.29 -1.96 8.07
C ALA A 170 -10.08 -2.44 7.24
N VAL A 171 -8.86 -2.27 7.74
CA VAL A 171 -7.63 -2.77 7.09
C VAL A 171 -7.62 -4.30 7.00
N VAL A 172 -8.08 -5.01 8.03
CA VAL A 172 -8.21 -6.47 8.00
C VAL A 172 -9.18 -6.90 6.90
N VAL A 173 -10.37 -6.29 6.83
CA VAL A 173 -11.35 -6.58 5.78
C VAL A 173 -10.75 -6.30 4.40
N GLN A 174 -10.07 -5.18 4.23
CA GLN A 174 -9.39 -4.83 3.00
C GLN A 174 -8.34 -5.88 2.60
N ALA A 175 -7.53 -6.35 3.56
CA ALA A 175 -6.52 -7.38 3.32
C ALA A 175 -7.14 -8.71 2.88
N ILE A 176 -8.24 -9.13 3.52
CA ILE A 176 -8.98 -10.35 3.15
C ILE A 176 -9.51 -10.27 1.73
N VAL A 177 -10.18 -9.15 1.39
CA VAL A 177 -10.76 -8.94 0.06
C VAL A 177 -9.68 -8.85 -1.01
N SER A 178 -8.55 -8.21 -0.71
CA SER A 178 -7.46 -8.01 -1.67
C SER A 178 -6.69 -9.29 -1.95
N LEU A 179 -6.42 -10.11 -0.93
CA LEU A 179 -5.64 -11.35 -1.08
C LEU A 179 -6.44 -12.48 -1.73
N LYS A 180 -7.77 -12.51 -1.58
CA LYS A 180 -8.66 -13.57 -2.10
C LYS A 180 -8.23 -15.00 -1.76
N GLN A 181 -7.45 -15.18 -0.69
CA GLN A 181 -6.91 -16.48 -0.26
C GLN A 181 -7.59 -16.95 1.04
N LEU A 182 -8.80 -17.51 0.90
CA LEU A 182 -9.63 -17.91 2.04
C LEU A 182 -8.89 -18.80 3.06
N ARG A 183 -8.08 -19.77 2.59
CA ARG A 183 -7.32 -20.67 3.48
C ARG A 183 -6.27 -19.91 4.29
N ALA A 184 -5.46 -19.07 3.65
CA ALA A 184 -4.44 -18.28 4.33
C ALA A 184 -5.07 -17.30 5.34
N THR A 185 -6.21 -16.71 4.98
CA THR A 185 -7.01 -15.87 5.88
C THR A 185 -7.48 -16.63 7.11
N ILE A 186 -8.05 -17.82 6.94
CA ILE A 186 -8.52 -18.65 8.06
C ILE A 186 -7.35 -19.00 8.98
N ILE A 187 -6.21 -19.42 8.41
CA ILE A 187 -4.99 -19.74 9.18
C ILE A 187 -4.55 -18.50 9.98
N ALA A 188 -4.47 -17.33 9.35
CA ALA A 188 -4.09 -16.09 10.02
C ALA A 188 -5.01 -15.75 11.20
N ILE A 189 -6.33 -15.82 11.00
CA ILE A 189 -7.32 -15.53 12.05
C ILE A 189 -7.19 -16.51 13.22
N VAL A 190 -7.10 -17.81 12.94
CA VAL A 190 -6.99 -18.86 13.97
C VAL A 190 -5.69 -18.71 14.76
N VAL A 191 -4.56 -18.48 14.07
CA VAL A 191 -3.25 -18.29 14.70
C VAL A 191 -3.25 -17.03 15.56
N SER A 192 -3.70 -15.89 15.04
CA SER A 192 -3.77 -14.64 15.79
C SER A 192 -4.68 -14.76 17.02
N ALA A 193 -5.85 -15.39 16.89
CA ALA A 193 -6.74 -15.65 18.02
C ALA A 193 -6.09 -16.56 19.07
N SER A 194 -5.41 -17.62 18.64
CA SER A 194 -4.70 -18.54 19.55
C SER A 194 -3.58 -17.84 20.30
N VAL A 195 -2.82 -16.98 19.62
CA VAL A 195 -1.77 -16.18 20.28
C VAL A 195 -2.37 -15.25 21.33
N VAL A 196 -3.43 -14.51 20.98
CA VAL A 196 -4.01 -13.50 21.86
C VAL A 196 -4.77 -14.11 23.03
N PHE A 197 -5.59 -15.14 22.81
CA PHE A 197 -6.50 -15.69 23.82
C PHE A 197 -5.96 -16.91 24.57
N LEU A 198 -4.94 -17.60 24.04
CA LEU A 198 -4.36 -18.79 24.70
C LEU A 198 -2.90 -18.55 25.12
N LEU A 199 -2.04 -18.13 24.19
CA LEU A 199 -0.60 -18.03 24.46
C LEU A 199 -0.26 -16.88 25.41
N ILE A 200 -0.80 -15.68 25.18
CA ILE A 200 -0.49 -14.51 26.03
C ILE A 200 -1.01 -14.70 27.47
N PRO A 201 -2.24 -15.17 27.72
CA PRO A 201 -2.70 -15.45 29.08
C PRO A 201 -1.89 -16.55 29.77
N ALA A 202 -1.42 -17.57 29.04
CA ALA A 202 -0.60 -18.64 29.59
C ALA A 202 0.84 -18.18 29.90
N ILE A 203 1.41 -17.32 29.06
CA ILE A 203 2.78 -16.81 29.19
C ILE A 203 2.80 -15.29 28.94
N PRO A 204 2.48 -14.47 29.95
CA PRO A 204 2.38 -13.01 29.80
C PRO A 204 3.69 -12.35 29.32
N ALA A 205 4.84 -12.96 29.60
CA ALA A 205 6.16 -12.49 29.14
C ALA A 205 6.27 -12.43 27.60
N LEU A 206 5.45 -13.20 26.86
CA LEU A 206 5.45 -13.20 25.40
C LEU A 206 4.59 -12.10 24.78
N ALA A 207 3.86 -11.31 25.59
CA ALA A 207 2.97 -10.26 25.09
C ALA A 207 3.67 -9.28 24.15
N PHE A 208 4.92 -8.90 24.45
CA PHE A 208 5.73 -8.01 23.62
C PHE A 208 6.06 -8.57 22.24
N PHE A 209 6.11 -9.90 22.11
CA PHE A 209 6.44 -10.59 20.86
C PHE A 209 5.20 -11.13 20.13
N SER A 210 4.01 -10.96 20.69
CA SER A 210 2.74 -11.52 20.19
C SER A 210 2.54 -11.33 18.68
N THR A 211 2.73 -10.10 18.17
CA THR A 211 2.63 -9.80 16.74
C THR A 211 3.64 -10.59 15.91
N ALA A 212 4.91 -10.63 16.34
CA ALA A 212 5.97 -11.33 15.63
C ALA A 212 5.70 -12.84 15.59
N ILE A 213 5.30 -13.46 16.72
CA ILE A 213 5.01 -14.90 16.72
C ILE A 213 3.77 -15.19 15.87
N ALA A 214 2.73 -14.34 15.91
CA ALA A 214 1.53 -14.52 15.10
C ALA A 214 1.84 -14.45 13.60
N VAL A 215 2.64 -13.47 13.16
CA VAL A 215 3.06 -13.34 11.76
C VAL A 215 3.89 -14.52 11.32
N ILE A 216 4.94 -14.88 12.07
CA ILE A 216 5.85 -15.96 11.71
C ILE A 216 5.11 -17.31 11.69
N ALA A 217 4.32 -17.60 12.73
CA ALA A 217 3.55 -18.83 12.80
C ALA A 217 2.52 -18.91 11.65
N THR A 218 1.85 -17.80 11.34
CA THR A 218 0.93 -17.73 10.19
C THR A 218 1.67 -17.99 8.88
N ALA A 219 2.81 -17.34 8.64
CA ALA A 219 3.57 -17.51 7.41
C ALA A 219 4.04 -18.96 7.23
N VAL A 220 4.58 -19.58 8.29
CA VAL A 220 5.02 -20.98 8.28
C VAL A 220 3.85 -21.92 8.04
N LEU A 221 2.75 -21.79 8.80
CA LEU A 221 1.59 -22.67 8.67
C LEU A 221 0.90 -22.49 7.32
N ALA A 222 0.74 -21.26 6.84
CA ALA A 222 0.16 -20.99 5.53
C ALA A 222 1.04 -21.55 4.40
N TRP A 223 2.37 -21.56 4.55
CA TRP A 223 3.27 -22.18 3.58
C TRP A 223 3.13 -23.71 3.54
N PHE A 224 3.05 -24.37 4.70
CA PHE A 224 2.91 -25.83 4.78
C PHE A 224 1.51 -26.33 4.39
N LEU A 225 0.45 -25.60 4.78
CA LEU A 225 -0.95 -25.96 4.54
C LEU A 225 -1.51 -25.35 3.24
N ARG A 226 -0.65 -24.71 2.44
CA ARG A 226 -1.00 -24.16 1.13
C ARG A 226 -1.61 -25.24 0.24
N ASP A 227 -2.74 -24.93 -0.38
CA ASP A 227 -3.25 -25.77 -1.46
C ASP A 227 -2.30 -25.69 -2.67
N ARG A 228 -1.68 -26.81 -3.02
CA ARG A 228 -0.88 -26.91 -4.25
C ARG A 228 -1.75 -27.10 -5.48
N SER A 229 -3.02 -27.46 -5.32
CA SER A 229 -3.96 -27.73 -6.42
C SER A 229 -4.53 -26.45 -7.05
N ALA A 230 -4.66 -25.36 -6.30
CA ALA A 230 -5.22 -24.10 -6.82
C ALA A 230 -4.35 -23.45 -7.92
N ARG A 231 -3.04 -23.75 -7.94
CA ARG A 231 -2.12 -23.27 -8.98
C ARG A 231 -2.36 -23.95 -10.34
N LEU A 232 -2.84 -25.19 -10.33
CA LEU A 232 -3.08 -25.97 -11.55
C LEU A 232 -4.36 -25.53 -12.27
N VAL A 233 -5.31 -24.91 -11.57
CA VAL A 233 -6.58 -24.44 -12.16
C VAL A 233 -6.38 -23.08 -12.84
N ASP A 234 -5.70 -22.14 -12.18
CA ASP A 234 -5.40 -20.80 -12.72
C ASP A 234 -4.54 -20.88 -14.00
N ASP A 235 -3.48 -21.72 -13.97
CA ASP A 235 -2.64 -21.98 -15.15
C ASP A 235 -3.41 -22.66 -16.31
N SER A 236 -4.49 -23.41 -16.00
CA SER A 236 -5.32 -24.09 -17.00
C SER A 236 -6.40 -23.21 -17.61
N GLU A 237 -6.99 -22.28 -16.83
CA GLU A 237 -7.95 -21.29 -17.33
C GLU A 237 -7.24 -20.24 -18.20
N ASP A 238 -6.07 -19.77 -17.79
CA ASP A 238 -5.25 -18.85 -18.59
C ASP A 238 -4.78 -19.50 -19.91
N ALA A 239 -4.44 -20.80 -19.89
CA ALA A 239 -4.09 -21.55 -21.09
C ALA A 239 -5.30 -21.74 -22.04
N GLN A 240 -6.51 -21.96 -21.51
CA GLN A 240 -7.73 -22.08 -22.31
C GLN A 240 -8.20 -20.74 -22.90
N LEU A 241 -8.00 -19.63 -22.19
CA LEU A 241 -8.28 -18.28 -22.67
C LEU A 241 -7.27 -17.84 -23.75
N ALA A 242 -6.01 -18.26 -23.64
CA ALA A 242 -5.00 -18.01 -24.68
C ALA A 242 -5.29 -18.79 -25.99
N ASP A 243 -5.78 -20.03 -25.91
CA ASP A 243 -6.12 -20.84 -27.10
C ASP A 243 -7.39 -20.33 -27.81
N THR A 244 -8.36 -19.80 -27.06
CA THR A 244 -9.60 -19.23 -27.64
C THR A 244 -9.39 -17.87 -28.31
N HIS A 245 -8.33 -17.13 -27.96
CA HIS A 245 -7.98 -15.87 -28.63
C HIS A 245 -7.10 -16.06 -29.89
N ASN A 246 -6.62 -17.29 -30.13
CA ASN A 246 -5.78 -17.65 -31.27
C ASN A 246 -6.55 -18.46 -32.34
N ARG A 247 -7.89 -18.50 -32.24
CA ARG A 247 -8.83 -19.03 -33.23
C ARG A 247 -9.73 -17.92 -33.75
#